data_AF-A0A9D6SAF4-F1
#
_entry.id   AF-A0A9D6SAF4-F1
#
_cell.length_a   1.000
_cell.length_b   1.000
_cell.length_c   1.000
_cell.angle_alpha   90.00
_cell.angle_beta   90.00
_cell.angle_gamma   90.00
#
_symmetry.space_group_name_H-M   'P 1'
#
loop_
_entity.id
_entity.type
_entity.pdbx_description
1 polymer ?
#
loop_
_entity_poly.entity_id
_entity_poly.type
_entity_poly.pdbx_seq_one_letter_code
_entity_poly.pdbx_strand_id
1 'polypeptide(L)'
;MDGLMRRRGGQHKMQIDIVRQIPFSDLEAMIRRVPLKQKAEDGSEIFVYGGARISQHTFHPADVNPTTFYLLHKGLDFQEKLHGYLLREHGIDMLQLDGAVELHNRDTDQVWTLTPPIVEVTPRTVRFVAQEGEIQCDADVAIQIPIIMDGAHRVGLARRLGLPFASVFIAGADPRFPFYAHPNPWSMVCVVDEVPKHKREKKLYSREDCYGLYRDFGVIGCGGPRSPSP
;
A
#
# COMPACT_ATOMS: atom_id res chain seq x y z
N MET A 1 49.82 -20.75 -9.15
CA MET A 1 49.41 -19.88 -8.03
C MET A 1 49.29 -18.48 -8.61
N ASP A 2 48.09 -18.06 -8.96
CA ASP A 2 47.82 -16.64 -9.15
C ASP A 2 46.32 -16.37 -9.10
N GLY A 3 45.99 -15.19 -8.60
CA GLY A 3 44.76 -14.89 -7.88
C GLY A 3 43.51 -14.82 -8.74
N LEU A 4 42.47 -15.56 -8.33
CA LEU A 4 41.10 -15.22 -8.69
C LEU A 4 40.56 -14.22 -7.67
N MET A 5 40.55 -12.95 -8.10
CA MET A 5 40.04 -11.81 -7.38
C MET A 5 38.63 -12.05 -6.85
N ARG A 6 38.49 -11.93 -5.53
CA ARG A 6 37.21 -11.64 -4.87
C ARG A 6 36.70 -10.29 -5.39
N ARG A 7 35.71 -10.31 -6.30
CA ARG A 7 34.88 -9.13 -6.55
C ARG A 7 34.07 -8.86 -5.28
N ARG A 8 34.60 -8.02 -4.40
CA ARG A 8 33.81 -7.35 -3.36
C ARG A 8 32.82 -6.46 -4.10
N GLY A 9 31.58 -6.92 -4.26
CA GLY A 9 30.46 -6.05 -4.60
C GLY A 9 30.35 -5.01 -3.51
N GLY A 10 30.82 -3.79 -3.78
CA GLY A 10 30.67 -2.67 -2.87
C GLY A 10 29.18 -2.44 -2.67
N GLN A 11 28.67 -2.75 -1.47
CA GLN A 11 27.35 -2.32 -1.07
C GLN A 11 27.35 -0.78 -1.14
N HIS A 12 26.69 -0.22 -2.17
CA HIS A 12 26.38 1.21 -2.16
C HIS A 12 25.54 1.47 -0.92
N LYS A 13 26.11 2.21 0.03
CA LYS A 13 25.44 2.60 1.27
C LYS A 13 24.37 3.61 0.87
N MET A 14 23.10 3.25 1.05
CA MET A 14 21.97 4.16 0.84
C MET A 14 22.19 5.44 1.67
N GLN A 15 22.01 6.62 1.08
CA GLN A 15 22.16 7.91 1.77
C GLN A 15 20.83 8.67 1.78
N ILE A 16 20.07 8.52 2.86
CA ILE A 16 18.78 9.18 3.05
C ILE A 16 18.86 10.18 4.20
N ASP A 17 18.47 11.42 3.94
CA ASP A 17 18.22 12.42 4.97
C ASP A 17 16.72 12.54 5.28
N ILE A 18 16.41 12.87 6.52
CA ILE A 18 15.07 13.27 6.94
C ILE A 18 14.93 14.76 6.67
N VAL A 19 14.05 15.13 5.73
CA VAL A 19 13.76 16.54 5.43
C VAL A 19 12.83 17.11 6.49
N ARG A 20 11.73 16.39 6.78
CA ARG A 20 10.77 16.75 7.82
C ARG A 20 9.88 15.57 8.20
N GLN A 21 9.32 15.64 9.40
CA GLN A 21 8.20 14.81 9.83
C GLN A 21 6.89 15.57 9.56
N ILE A 22 5.88 14.85 9.10
CA ILE A 22 4.55 15.34 8.79
C ILE A 22 3.61 14.74 9.83
N PRO A 23 3.02 15.54 10.73
CA PRO A 23 2.06 15.05 11.71
C PRO A 23 0.88 14.33 11.06
N PHE A 24 0.27 13.37 11.76
CA PHE A 24 -0.88 12.64 11.23
C PHE A 24 -2.03 13.56 10.79
N SER A 25 -2.29 14.66 11.51
CA SER A 25 -3.33 15.64 11.13
C SER A 25 -3.11 16.23 9.73
N ASP A 26 -1.86 16.49 9.37
CA ASP A 26 -1.50 17.06 8.08
C ASP A 26 -1.60 15.98 7.00
N LEU A 27 -1.14 14.76 7.30
CA LEU A 27 -1.30 13.61 6.41
C LEU A 27 -2.77 13.30 6.15
N GLU A 28 -3.63 13.34 7.17
CA GLU A 28 -5.08 13.21 7.02
C GLU A 28 -5.63 14.26 6.06
N ALA A 29 -5.29 15.54 6.27
CA ALA A 29 -5.73 16.63 5.40
C ALA A 29 -5.27 16.43 3.94
N MET A 30 -4.06 15.90 3.74
CA MET A 30 -3.53 15.52 2.43
C MET A 30 -4.34 14.37 1.81
N ILE A 31 -4.66 13.31 2.57
CA ILE A 31 -5.44 12.15 2.11
C ILE A 31 -6.85 12.57 1.69
N ARG A 32 -7.50 13.49 2.42
CA ARG A 32 -8.83 14.02 2.03
C ARG A 32 -8.84 14.65 0.64
N ARG A 33 -7.67 15.04 0.13
CA ARG A 33 -7.48 15.68 -1.18
C ARG A 33 -6.86 14.75 -2.22
N VAL A 34 -6.75 13.45 -1.94
CA VAL A 34 -6.32 12.45 -2.94
C VAL A 34 -7.42 12.30 -4.00
N PRO A 35 -7.14 12.63 -5.27
CA PRO A 35 -8.13 12.52 -6.32
C PRO A 35 -8.21 11.08 -6.84
N LEU A 36 -9.34 10.77 -7.48
CA LEU A 36 -9.39 9.66 -8.42
C LEU A 36 -8.64 10.02 -9.72
N LYS A 37 -8.21 9.00 -10.46
CA LYS A 37 -7.74 9.18 -11.84
C LYS A 37 -8.84 9.70 -12.77
N GLN A 38 -10.09 9.27 -12.57
CA GLN A 38 -11.22 9.81 -13.33
C GLN A 38 -11.63 11.19 -12.82
N LYS A 39 -12.14 12.01 -13.74
CA LYS A 39 -12.77 13.29 -13.42
C LYS A 39 -14.29 13.17 -13.40
N ALA A 40 -14.95 14.15 -12.79
CA ALA A 40 -16.39 14.31 -12.90
C ALA A 40 -16.79 14.76 -14.32
N GLU A 41 -18.10 14.76 -14.62
CA GLU A 41 -18.63 15.13 -15.93
C GLU A 41 -18.27 16.57 -16.35
N ASP A 42 -18.14 17.47 -15.37
CA ASP A 42 -17.71 18.86 -15.55
C ASP A 42 -16.17 19.05 -15.60
N GLY A 43 -15.41 17.94 -15.52
CA GLY A 43 -13.95 17.93 -15.51
C GLY A 43 -13.30 18.13 -14.13
N SER A 44 -14.08 18.30 -13.06
CA SER A 44 -13.53 18.51 -11.71
C SER A 44 -12.84 17.25 -11.16
N GLU A 45 -11.91 17.44 -10.22
CA GLU A 45 -11.36 16.34 -9.43
C GLU A 45 -12.45 15.69 -8.56
N ILE A 46 -12.31 14.38 -8.32
CA ILE A 46 -13.18 13.64 -7.41
C ILE A 46 -12.39 13.23 -6.18
N PHE A 47 -12.76 13.76 -5.01
CA PHE A 47 -12.12 13.48 -3.73
C PHE A 47 -12.95 12.50 -2.89
N VAL A 48 -12.70 11.20 -3.08
CA VAL A 48 -13.48 10.10 -2.45
C VAL A 48 -13.40 10.10 -0.92
N TYR A 49 -12.36 10.70 -0.37
CA TYR A 49 -12.10 10.72 1.07
C TYR A 49 -12.54 12.03 1.76
N GLY A 50 -13.16 12.97 1.04
CA GLY A 50 -13.52 14.28 1.58
C GLY A 50 -14.36 14.19 2.87
N GLY A 51 -15.34 13.27 2.90
CA GLY A 51 -16.20 13.00 4.07
C GLY A 51 -15.86 11.74 4.86
N ALA A 52 -14.76 11.04 4.54
CA ALA A 52 -14.41 9.78 5.18
C ALA A 52 -13.90 10.00 6.61
N ARG A 53 -14.01 8.96 7.46
CA ARG A 53 -13.28 8.88 8.73
C ARG A 53 -11.89 8.35 8.44
N ILE A 54 -10.87 9.14 8.80
CA ILE A 54 -9.46 8.81 8.65
C ILE A 54 -8.83 8.79 10.03
N SER A 55 -8.13 7.72 10.38
CA SER A 55 -7.50 7.54 11.69
C SER A 55 -6.25 6.68 11.56
N GLN A 56 -5.40 6.68 12.58
CA GLN A 56 -4.25 5.78 12.65
C GLN A 56 -4.60 4.50 13.41
N HIS A 57 -4.26 3.36 12.84
CA HIS A 57 -4.52 2.04 13.43
C HIS A 57 -3.28 1.16 13.32
N THR A 58 -3.10 0.26 14.28
CA THR A 58 -2.09 -0.80 14.22
C THR A 58 -2.77 -2.11 13.86
N PHE A 59 -2.22 -2.81 12.86
CA PHE A 59 -2.73 -4.09 12.36
C PHE A 59 -1.67 -5.17 12.45
N HIS A 60 -2.10 -6.42 12.64
CA HIS A 60 -1.31 -7.55 12.20
C HIS A 60 -1.53 -7.75 10.68
N PRO A 61 -0.52 -8.16 9.89
CA PRO A 61 -0.70 -8.40 8.45
C PRO A 61 -1.83 -9.38 8.10
N ALA A 62 -2.19 -10.28 9.01
CA ALA A 62 -3.31 -11.21 8.84
C ALA A 62 -4.70 -10.54 8.93
N ASP A 63 -4.79 -9.33 9.49
CA ASP A 63 -6.06 -8.62 9.70
C ASP A 63 -6.47 -7.78 8.48
N VAL A 64 -5.61 -7.69 7.46
CA VAL A 64 -5.82 -6.90 6.26
C VAL A 64 -5.67 -7.74 5.01
N ASN A 65 -6.43 -7.39 3.97
CA ASN A 65 -6.46 -8.15 2.74
C ASN A 65 -5.68 -7.43 1.63
N PRO A 66 -4.68 -8.08 1.00
CA PRO A 66 -4.11 -7.56 -0.22
C PRO A 66 -5.14 -7.53 -1.35
N THR A 67 -4.86 -6.70 -2.34
CA THR A 67 -5.65 -6.60 -3.59
C THR A 67 -4.79 -6.88 -4.81
N THR A 68 -3.55 -7.35 -4.58
CA THR A 68 -2.56 -7.75 -5.57
C THR A 68 -2.25 -9.22 -5.39
N PHE A 69 -1.93 -9.90 -6.48
CA PHE A 69 -1.44 -11.28 -6.49
C PHE A 69 0.07 -11.39 -6.44
N TYR A 70 0.78 -10.25 -6.49
CA TYR A 70 2.23 -10.29 -6.45
C TYR A 70 2.83 -9.15 -5.64
N LEU A 71 4.00 -9.44 -5.08
CA LEU A 71 5.00 -8.49 -4.62
C LEU A 71 6.28 -8.70 -5.41
N LEU A 72 7.03 -7.63 -5.63
CA LEU A 72 8.31 -7.71 -6.34
C LEU A 72 9.43 -7.99 -5.34
N HIS A 73 10.32 -8.94 -5.66
CA HIS A 73 11.53 -9.21 -4.87
C HIS A 73 12.32 -7.92 -4.61
N LYS A 74 12.63 -7.17 -5.67
CA LYS A 74 13.31 -5.87 -5.56
C LYS A 74 12.60 -4.85 -4.66
N GLY A 75 11.27 -4.89 -4.62
CA GLY A 75 10.47 -4.01 -3.77
C GLY A 75 10.56 -4.39 -2.31
N LEU A 76 10.51 -5.69 -1.98
CA LEU A 76 10.70 -6.19 -0.62
C LEU A 76 12.11 -5.92 -0.11
N ASP A 77 13.12 -6.21 -0.93
CA ASP A 77 14.52 -5.96 -0.59
C ASP A 77 14.79 -4.47 -0.32
N PHE A 78 14.18 -3.59 -1.12
CA PHE A 78 14.25 -2.15 -0.90
C PHE A 78 13.60 -1.76 0.43
N GLN A 79 12.39 -2.23 0.73
CA GLN A 79 11.71 -1.92 1.99
C GLN A 79 12.52 -2.43 3.20
N GLU A 80 13.13 -3.61 3.12
CA GLU A 80 13.97 -4.17 4.19
C GLU A 80 15.25 -3.34 4.42
N LYS A 81 15.95 -3.00 3.33
CA LYS A 81 17.14 -2.14 3.40
C LYS A 81 16.81 -0.77 3.97
N LEU A 82 15.72 -0.17 3.50
CA LEU A 82 15.24 1.13 3.99
C LEU A 82 14.85 1.06 5.47
N HIS A 83 14.12 0.02 5.88
CA HIS A 83 13.72 -0.19 7.28
C HIS A 83 14.94 -0.27 8.19
N GLY A 84 15.89 -1.15 7.85
CA GLY A 84 17.12 -1.29 8.63
C GLY A 84 17.96 -0.01 8.65
N TYR A 85 18.01 0.74 7.54
CA TYR A 85 18.73 2.01 7.48
C TYR A 85 18.08 3.08 8.35
N LEU A 86 16.78 3.35 8.17
CA LEU A 86 16.05 4.37 8.94
C LEU A 86 16.06 4.07 10.44
N LEU A 87 15.90 2.80 10.81
CA LEU A 87 15.93 2.40 12.21
C LEU A 87 17.31 2.61 12.85
N ARG A 88 18.40 2.26 12.15
CA ARG A 88 19.77 2.38 12.71
C ARG A 88 20.30 3.80 12.70
N GLU A 89 20.09 4.54 11.61
CA GLU A 89 20.72 5.85 11.41
C GLU A 89 19.86 7.00 11.95
N HIS A 90 18.53 6.81 11.98
CA HIS A 90 17.58 7.87 12.34
C HIS A 90 16.62 7.49 13.49
N GLY A 91 16.66 6.24 13.97
CA GLY A 91 15.74 5.76 15.01
C GLY A 91 14.28 5.65 14.55
N ILE A 92 14.01 5.69 13.25
CA ILE A 92 12.66 5.69 12.68
C ILE A 92 12.28 4.26 12.28
N ASP A 93 11.27 3.70 12.95
CA ASP A 93 10.64 2.45 12.53
C ASP A 93 9.53 2.72 11.51
N MET A 94 9.81 2.44 10.22
CA MET A 94 8.85 2.65 9.15
C MET A 94 7.60 1.76 9.21
N LEU A 95 7.62 0.71 10.05
CA LEU A 95 6.44 -0.10 10.33
C LEU A 95 5.56 0.52 11.40
N GLN A 96 6.03 1.51 12.17
CA GLN A 96 5.31 2.13 13.30
C GLN A 96 5.21 3.66 13.16
N LEU A 97 5.11 4.16 11.93
CA LEU A 97 4.99 5.61 11.66
C LEU A 97 3.70 6.18 12.25
N ASP A 98 3.82 7.31 12.95
CA ASP A 98 2.75 8.10 13.58
C ASP A 98 2.31 9.34 12.76
N GLY A 99 2.63 9.30 11.48
CA GLY A 99 2.48 10.39 10.53
C GLY A 99 3.19 10.00 9.23
N ALA A 100 3.70 10.97 8.49
CA ALA A 100 4.56 10.71 7.34
C ALA A 100 5.95 11.33 7.53
N VAL A 101 6.92 10.86 6.75
CA VAL A 101 8.28 11.38 6.78
C VAL A 101 8.71 11.72 5.37
N GLU A 102 9.16 12.96 5.16
CA GLU A 102 9.72 13.37 3.88
C GLU A 102 11.22 13.03 3.85
N LEU A 103 11.62 12.26 2.85
CA LEU A 103 12.94 11.66 2.71
C LEU A 103 13.62 12.21 1.46
N HIS A 104 14.90 12.60 1.60
CA HIS A 104 15.74 13.01 0.48
C HIS A 104 16.82 11.96 0.23
N ASN A 105 16.85 11.40 -0.98
CA ASN A 105 17.95 10.53 -1.41
C ASN A 105 19.03 11.34 -2.09
N ARG A 106 20.20 11.39 -1.46
CA ARG A 106 21.36 12.12 -1.98
C ARG A 106 21.90 11.53 -3.27
N ASP A 107 21.75 10.23 -3.49
CA ASP A 107 22.29 9.55 -4.67
C ASP A 107 21.51 9.91 -5.94
N THR A 108 20.20 10.16 -5.80
CA THR A 108 19.31 10.45 -6.93
C THR A 108 18.79 11.89 -6.94
N ASP A 109 19.11 12.66 -5.89
CA ASP A 109 18.55 13.97 -5.60
C ASP A 109 17.00 14.01 -5.63
N GLN A 110 16.37 12.93 -5.16
CA GLN A 110 14.90 12.81 -5.15
C GLN A 110 14.36 12.97 -3.74
N VAL A 111 13.26 13.73 -3.63
CA VAL A 111 12.47 13.85 -2.41
C VAL A 111 11.18 13.06 -2.57
N TRP A 112 10.83 12.23 -1.59
CA TRP A 112 9.54 11.55 -1.54
C TRP A 112 9.00 11.48 -0.13
N THR A 113 7.71 11.19 -0.02
CA THR A 113 7.03 11.03 1.26
C THR A 113 6.85 9.56 1.59
N LEU A 114 7.38 9.15 2.74
CA LEU A 114 7.13 7.87 3.36
C LEU A 114 5.90 7.98 4.27
N THR A 115 4.75 7.56 3.76
CA THR A 115 3.50 7.46 4.54
C THR A 115 3.37 6.06 5.15
N PRO A 116 2.59 5.86 6.23
CA PRO A 116 2.19 4.53 6.66
C PRO A 116 1.39 3.84 5.54
N PRO A 117 1.37 2.50 5.44
CA PRO A 117 0.46 1.81 4.52
C PRO A 117 -0.98 2.31 4.67
N ILE A 118 -1.72 2.34 3.57
CA ILE A 118 -3.09 2.85 3.55
C ILE A 118 -4.05 1.66 3.47
N VAL A 119 -4.95 1.58 4.45
CA VAL A 119 -5.99 0.56 4.54
C VAL A 119 -7.35 1.24 4.41
N GLU A 120 -8.12 0.86 3.40
CA GLU A 120 -9.51 1.30 3.22
C GLU A 120 -10.44 0.18 3.65
N VAL A 121 -11.48 0.48 4.43
CA VAL A 121 -12.56 -0.44 4.71
C VAL A 121 -13.59 -0.32 3.60
N THR A 122 -13.73 -1.39 2.83
CA THR A 122 -14.74 -1.44 1.79
C THR A 122 -15.88 -2.38 2.20
N PRO A 123 -17.14 -1.90 2.24
CA PRO A 123 -18.27 -2.79 2.46
C PRO A 123 -18.43 -3.76 1.27
N ARG A 124 -18.78 -5.01 1.58
CA ARG A 124 -19.19 -6.02 0.62
C ARG A 124 -20.47 -6.68 1.10
N THR A 125 -21.46 -6.72 0.21
CA THR A 125 -22.66 -7.52 0.43
C THR A 125 -22.33 -8.97 0.11
N VAL A 126 -22.55 -9.85 1.07
CA VAL A 126 -22.43 -11.30 0.91
C VAL A 126 -23.79 -11.94 1.07
N ARG A 127 -24.02 -13.02 0.31
CA ARG A 127 -25.17 -13.89 0.46
C ARG A 127 -24.70 -15.23 1.00
N PHE A 128 -25.39 -15.72 2.02
CA PHE A 128 -25.16 -17.05 2.55
C PHE A 128 -25.85 -18.08 1.66
N VAL A 129 -25.10 -19.08 1.22
CA VAL A 129 -25.64 -20.25 0.52
C VAL A 129 -25.48 -21.41 1.48
N ALA A 130 -26.58 -21.79 2.14
CA ALA A 130 -26.58 -22.88 3.10
C ALA A 130 -26.17 -24.20 2.43
N GLN A 131 -25.26 -24.93 3.07
CA GLN A 131 -24.94 -26.31 2.70
C GLN A 131 -25.91 -27.30 3.35
N GLU A 132 -25.83 -28.57 2.98
CA GLU A 132 -26.68 -29.61 3.55
C GLU A 132 -26.55 -29.65 5.08
N GLY A 133 -27.68 -29.49 5.77
CA GLY A 133 -27.75 -29.44 7.23
C GLY A 133 -27.53 -28.07 7.88
N GLU A 134 -27.19 -27.03 7.09
CA GLU A 134 -27.07 -25.66 7.61
C GLU A 134 -28.41 -24.92 7.64
N ILE A 135 -28.51 -23.92 8.53
CA ILE A 135 -29.69 -23.06 8.62
C ILE A 135 -29.69 -22.08 7.43
N GLN A 136 -30.81 -22.03 6.72
CA GLN A 136 -31.02 -21.05 5.64
C GLN A 136 -30.98 -19.62 6.20
N CYS A 137 -30.20 -18.75 5.55
CA CYS A 137 -30.14 -17.33 5.85
C CYS A 137 -30.42 -16.54 4.57
N ASP A 138 -31.64 -16.02 4.44
CA ASP A 138 -32.09 -15.26 3.26
C ASP A 138 -31.70 -13.77 3.32
N ALA A 139 -30.86 -13.38 4.27
CA ALA A 139 -30.40 -12.02 4.44
C ALA A 139 -29.09 -11.76 3.68
N ASP A 140 -29.09 -10.72 2.86
CA ASP A 140 -27.87 -10.12 2.36
C ASP A 140 -27.19 -9.34 3.50
N VAL A 141 -25.93 -9.67 3.81
CA VAL A 141 -25.18 -9.05 4.92
C VAL A 141 -24.04 -8.20 4.37
N ALA A 142 -23.94 -6.96 4.84
CA ALA A 142 -22.80 -6.10 4.55
C ALA A 142 -21.66 -6.40 5.53
N ILE A 143 -20.57 -7.00 5.03
CA ILE A 143 -19.33 -7.17 5.78
C ILE A 143 -18.34 -6.05 5.46
N GLN A 144 -17.61 -5.60 6.47
CA GLN A 144 -16.59 -4.56 6.35
C GLN A 144 -15.23 -5.23 6.09
N ILE A 145 -14.66 -5.04 4.90
CA ILE A 145 -13.41 -5.70 4.54
C ILE A 145 -12.27 -4.67 4.51
N PRO A 146 -11.28 -4.75 5.41
CA PRO A 146 -10.08 -3.93 5.34
C PRO A 146 -9.18 -4.40 4.21
N ILE A 147 -8.87 -3.50 3.29
CA ILE A 147 -8.05 -3.78 2.11
C ILE A 147 -6.82 -2.89 2.07
N ILE A 148 -5.69 -3.45 1.65
CA ILE A 148 -4.46 -2.70 1.42
C ILE A 148 -4.59 -1.95 0.10
N MET A 149 -4.65 -0.64 0.21
CA MET A 149 -4.75 0.29 -0.91
C MET A 149 -3.38 0.67 -1.45
N ASP A 150 -2.47 1.00 -0.54
CA ASP A 150 -1.10 1.40 -0.83
C ASP A 150 -0.15 0.84 0.24
N GLY A 151 1.12 0.63 -0.13
CA GLY A 151 2.14 0.09 0.77
C GLY A 151 2.18 -1.45 0.87
N ALA A 152 1.66 -2.18 -0.13
CA ALA A 152 1.61 -3.65 -0.11
C ALA A 152 2.96 -4.33 0.14
N HIS A 153 4.07 -3.83 -0.42
CA HIS A 153 5.40 -4.36 -0.13
C HIS A 153 5.82 -4.14 1.32
N ARG A 154 5.42 -3.03 1.95
CA ARG A 154 5.74 -2.77 3.36
C ARG A 154 4.93 -3.67 4.29
N VAL A 155 3.66 -3.88 3.99
CA VAL A 155 2.86 -4.87 4.73
C VAL A 155 3.41 -6.28 4.49
N GLY A 156 3.90 -6.58 3.28
CA GLY A 156 4.62 -7.81 2.98
C GLY A 156 5.91 -7.98 3.80
N LEU A 157 6.68 -6.90 4.00
CA LEU A 157 7.83 -6.90 4.90
C LEU A 157 7.41 -7.18 6.35
N ALA A 158 6.40 -6.47 6.86
CA ALA A 158 5.85 -6.70 8.21
C ALA A 158 5.43 -8.17 8.39
N ARG A 159 4.77 -8.75 7.39
CA ARG A 159 4.39 -10.16 7.36
C ARG A 159 5.59 -11.10 7.41
N ARG A 160 6.65 -10.81 6.65
CA ARG A 160 7.89 -11.61 6.66
C ARG A 160 8.60 -11.56 8.00
N LEU A 161 8.54 -10.42 8.69
CA LEU A 161 9.15 -10.21 10.00
C LEU A 161 8.25 -10.69 11.17
N GLY A 162 6.97 -11.00 10.92
CA GLY A 162 6.02 -11.35 11.97
C GLY A 162 5.69 -10.19 12.91
N LEU A 163 5.75 -8.95 12.40
CA LEU A 163 5.56 -7.73 13.17
C LEU A 163 4.24 -7.03 12.81
N PRO A 164 3.61 -6.32 13.78
CA PRO A 164 2.50 -5.43 13.47
C PRO A 164 2.98 -4.21 12.66
N PHE A 165 2.04 -3.48 12.05
CA PHE A 165 2.31 -2.22 11.37
C PHE A 165 1.25 -1.16 11.66
N ALA A 166 1.68 0.09 11.84
CA ALA A 166 0.82 1.26 11.86
C ALA A 166 0.39 1.63 10.44
N SER A 167 -0.85 2.07 10.30
CA SER A 167 -1.51 2.33 9.02
C SER A 167 -2.43 3.53 9.11
N VAL A 168 -2.58 4.23 7.98
CA VAL A 168 -3.72 5.12 7.75
C VAL A 168 -4.94 4.25 7.48
N PHE A 169 -5.91 4.30 8.37
CA PHE A 169 -7.18 3.60 8.25
C PHE A 169 -8.28 4.55 7.76
N ILE A 170 -8.96 4.16 6.70
CA ILE A 170 -10.01 4.95 6.05
C ILE A 170 -11.32 4.17 6.07
N ALA A 171 -12.38 4.74 6.63
CA ALA A 171 -13.72 4.17 6.63
C ALA A 171 -14.76 5.20 6.15
N GLY A 172 -15.79 4.74 5.45
CA GLY A 172 -16.83 5.62 4.92
C GLY A 172 -16.39 6.41 3.67
N ALA A 173 -15.54 5.82 2.84
CA ALA A 173 -15.26 6.32 1.49
C ALA A 173 -16.56 6.37 0.66
N ASP A 174 -16.67 7.32 -0.27
CA ASP A 174 -17.88 7.48 -1.09
C ASP A 174 -18.22 6.18 -1.86
N PRO A 175 -19.36 5.52 -1.57
CA PRO A 175 -19.69 4.22 -2.12
C PRO A 175 -19.99 4.24 -3.62
N ARG A 176 -20.21 5.43 -4.21
CA ARG A 176 -20.35 5.59 -5.67
C ARG A 176 -19.04 5.27 -6.41
N PHE A 177 -17.92 5.35 -5.70
CA PHE A 177 -16.58 5.12 -6.23
C PHE A 177 -15.89 3.95 -5.50
N PRO A 178 -16.41 2.71 -5.62
CA PRO A 178 -15.84 1.57 -4.90
C PRO A 178 -14.39 1.32 -5.31
N PHE A 179 -13.64 0.60 -4.47
CA PHE A 179 -12.29 0.23 -4.85
C PHE A 179 -12.26 -0.68 -6.09
N TYR A 180 -11.25 -0.48 -6.94
CA TYR A 180 -11.20 -1.03 -8.29
C TYR A 180 -10.84 -2.51 -8.36
N ALA A 181 -10.39 -3.13 -7.27
CA ALA A 181 -10.07 -4.54 -7.18
C ALA A 181 -10.75 -5.22 -5.96
N HIS A 182 -10.98 -6.51 -6.06
CA HIS A 182 -11.44 -7.32 -4.94
C HIS A 182 -10.27 -7.69 -4.01
N PRO A 183 -10.54 -7.85 -2.70
CA PRO A 183 -9.58 -8.44 -1.78
C PRO A 183 -9.26 -9.89 -2.16
N ASN A 184 -8.05 -10.34 -1.84
CA ASN A 184 -7.64 -11.73 -1.92
C ASN A 184 -6.86 -12.12 -0.66
N PRO A 185 -6.82 -13.40 -0.28
CA PRO A 185 -6.00 -13.84 0.84
C PRO A 185 -4.51 -13.71 0.51
N TRP A 186 -3.68 -13.62 1.55
CA TRP A 186 -2.22 -13.62 1.42
C TRP A 186 -1.66 -14.88 0.76
N SER A 187 -2.35 -16.02 0.83
CA SER A 187 -1.96 -17.27 0.16
C SER A 187 -1.97 -17.17 -1.37
N MET A 188 -2.65 -16.17 -1.94
CA MET A 188 -2.64 -15.89 -3.38
C MET A 188 -1.56 -14.88 -3.79
N VAL A 189 -0.79 -14.35 -2.84
CA VAL A 189 0.27 -13.37 -3.13
C VAL A 189 1.60 -14.08 -3.30
N CYS A 190 2.15 -14.04 -4.52
CA CYS A 190 3.46 -14.56 -4.84
C CYS A 190 4.53 -13.46 -4.79
N VAL A 191 5.75 -13.82 -4.40
CA VAL A 191 6.90 -12.92 -4.64
C VAL A 191 7.49 -13.29 -6.00
N VAL A 192 7.67 -12.29 -6.86
CA VAL A 192 8.12 -12.46 -8.25
C VAL A 192 9.21 -11.44 -8.58
N ASP A 193 10.02 -11.74 -9.58
CA ASP A 193 11.09 -10.82 -10.01
C ASP A 193 10.58 -9.71 -10.94
N GLU A 194 9.62 -10.06 -11.80
CA GLU A 194 9.05 -9.17 -12.80
C GLU A 194 7.54 -8.99 -12.61
N VAL A 195 7.04 -7.84 -13.06
CA VAL A 195 5.60 -7.58 -13.07
C VAL A 195 4.92 -8.58 -14.03
N PRO A 196 3.88 -9.32 -13.60
CA PRO A 196 3.15 -10.22 -14.47
C PRO A 196 2.66 -9.51 -15.74
N LYS A 197 2.66 -10.19 -16.89
CA LYS A 197 2.33 -9.56 -18.17
C LYS A 197 0.83 -9.36 -18.32
N HIS A 198 0.03 -10.36 -17.94
CA HIS A 198 -1.41 -10.30 -18.13
C HIS A 198 -2.11 -9.62 -16.96
N LYS A 199 -3.12 -8.80 -17.26
CA LYS A 199 -3.92 -8.07 -16.25
C LYS A 199 -4.47 -9.03 -15.18
N ARG A 200 -4.99 -10.19 -15.60
CA ARG A 200 -5.61 -11.20 -14.72
C ARG A 200 -4.65 -11.80 -13.68
N GLU A 201 -3.35 -11.76 -13.94
CA GLU A 201 -2.31 -12.26 -13.03
C GLU A 201 -1.91 -11.21 -11.99
N LYS A 202 -2.39 -9.96 -12.12
CA LYS A 202 -2.04 -8.87 -11.20
C LYS A 202 -3.01 -8.77 -10.05
N LYS A 203 -4.32 -8.79 -10.34
CA LYS A 203 -5.41 -8.50 -9.40
C LYS A 203 -6.73 -9.11 -9.86
N LEU A 204 -7.66 -9.33 -8.92
CA LEU A 204 -9.09 -9.50 -9.20
C LEU A 204 -9.72 -8.13 -9.45
N TYR A 205 -9.67 -7.63 -10.69
CA TYR A 205 -10.32 -6.35 -11.01
C TYR A 205 -11.84 -6.46 -10.89
N SER A 206 -12.46 -5.47 -10.25
CA SER A 206 -13.91 -5.44 -10.01
C SER A 206 -14.75 -5.09 -11.24
N ARG A 207 -14.11 -4.59 -12.30
CA ARG A 207 -14.72 -4.16 -13.56
C ARG A 207 -13.67 -4.09 -14.67
N GLU A 208 -14.11 -4.05 -15.93
CA GLU A 208 -13.22 -3.95 -17.08
C GLU A 208 -12.49 -2.59 -17.11
N ASP A 209 -13.26 -1.49 -17.03
CA ASP A 209 -12.74 -0.12 -16.90
C ASP A 209 -12.63 0.30 -15.43
N CYS A 210 -11.56 -0.17 -14.81
CA CYS A 210 -11.31 0.00 -13.39
C CYS A 210 -10.31 1.13 -13.09
N TYR A 211 -9.61 1.64 -14.11
CA TYR A 211 -8.48 2.55 -13.90
C TYR A 211 -8.93 3.95 -13.46
N GLY A 212 -10.13 4.38 -13.90
CA GLY A 212 -10.75 5.61 -13.41
C GLY A 212 -10.95 5.66 -11.90
N LEU A 213 -11.12 4.50 -11.27
CA LEU A 213 -11.30 4.37 -9.81
C LEU A 213 -9.99 4.29 -9.03
N TYR A 214 -8.83 4.43 -9.67
CA TYR A 214 -7.55 4.46 -8.97
C TYR A 214 -7.44 5.74 -8.13
N ARG A 215 -7.06 5.61 -6.86
CA ARG A 215 -6.79 6.73 -5.95
C ARG A 215 -5.34 7.16 -6.13
N ASP A 216 -5.11 8.38 -6.58
CA ASP A 216 -3.77 8.86 -6.93
C ASP A 216 -3.01 9.40 -5.71
N PHE A 217 -2.51 8.48 -4.87
CA PHE A 217 -1.65 8.84 -3.74
C PHE A 217 -0.29 9.43 -4.18
N GLY A 218 0.02 9.47 -5.48
CA GLY A 218 1.21 10.17 -5.99
C GLY A 218 1.21 11.67 -5.64
N VAL A 219 0.03 12.27 -5.49
CA VAL A 219 -0.12 13.70 -5.14
C VAL A 219 0.36 14.03 -3.73
N ILE A 220 0.47 13.03 -2.85
CA ILE A 220 0.98 13.18 -1.48
C ILE A 220 2.42 12.67 -1.35
N GLY A 221 3.12 12.46 -2.47
CA GLY A 221 4.50 11.99 -2.49
C GLY A 221 4.67 10.48 -2.29
N CYS A 222 3.58 9.70 -2.27
CA CYS A 222 3.64 8.24 -2.23
C CYS A 222 4.12 7.69 -3.57
N GLY A 223 5.24 6.98 -3.58
CA GLY A 223 5.74 6.34 -4.79
C GLY A 223 7.17 5.83 -4.69
N GLY A 224 7.96 6.38 -3.77
CA GLY A 224 9.39 6.12 -3.67
C GLY A 224 10.15 6.42 -4.98
N PRO A 225 11.48 6.25 -4.99
CA PRO A 225 12.21 6.17 -6.24
C PRO A 225 11.75 4.91 -6.98
N ARG A 226 10.87 5.06 -7.98
CA ARG A 226 10.68 4.01 -8.98
C ARG A 226 12.06 3.82 -9.60
N SER A 227 12.62 2.60 -9.52
CA SER A 227 13.86 2.30 -10.24
C SER A 227 13.71 2.84 -11.67
N PRO A 228 14.73 3.53 -12.24
CA PRO A 228 14.66 3.94 -13.63
C PRO A 228 14.21 2.71 -14.42
N SER A 229 13.20 2.90 -15.26
CA SER A 229 12.88 1.86 -16.24
C SER A 229 14.17 1.65 -17.04
N PRO A 230 14.61 0.40 -17.24
CA PRO A 230 15.78 0.13 -18.06
C PRO A 230 15.64 0.75 -19.45
#